data_AF-A0A382IEY0-F1
#
_entry.id   AF-A0A382IEY0-F1
#
_cell.length_a   1.000
_cell.length_b   1.000
_cell.length_c   1.000
_cell.angle_alpha   90.00
_cell.angle_beta   90.00
_cell.angle_gamma   90.00
#
_symmetry.space_group_name_H-M   'P 1'
#
loop_
_entity.id
_entity.type
_entity.pdbx_description
1 polymer ?
#
loop_
_entity_poly.entity_id
_entity_poly.type
_entity_poly.pdbx_seq_one_letter_code
_entity_poly.pdbx_strand_id
1 'polypeptide(L)'
;GSIDLAHMSANSVDSDQYVDASIDLAHMSANSVDSPQYVDASVDNVHLANSTWTVSDGSNTSPISLGGTATFSGTANEIEVGESAGTVTIGLPNNVTIAGNLTVSGTQTTVSSTTIEVADPLLHLATGNNAADAVDIGLYGLYDTSGSLDLYGGLFRDASDSGKWNLFKDLQAAPTTTVNKSGTGYAVGTLVSNLEGDVTGDLTGTASLATAVTATANDSTDETVYLTFIDGATGTQGIETDTGLTYNPSSGNLVIGGTVDGRDLQTDGTKLDTIETSATADQSNAEIRAAVEAASDSNVFTDADHTKLNAIEASATADQTAAEILTLIKTVDGAASGLDADLLDGQTGTHYRVDIYNAAGSLLN
;
A
#
# COMPACT_ATOMS: atom_id res chain seq x y z
N GLY A 1 -60.44 14.84 122.41
CA GLY A 1 -61.31 15.43 121.37
C GLY A 1 -60.55 15.40 120.07
N SER A 2 -61.18 15.01 118.98
CA SER A 2 -60.59 15.17 117.65
C SER A 2 -60.60 16.65 117.28
N ILE A 3 -59.47 17.18 116.83
CA ILE A 3 -59.44 18.46 116.10
C ILE A 3 -60.13 18.18 114.75
N ASP A 4 -61.23 18.87 114.48
CA ASP A 4 -61.90 18.84 113.18
C ASP A 4 -61.60 20.13 112.38
N LEU A 5 -62.07 20.19 111.13
CA LEU A 5 -61.85 21.34 110.25
C LEU A 5 -62.37 22.67 110.83
N ALA A 6 -63.33 22.64 111.78
CA ALA A 6 -63.87 23.85 112.42
C ALA A 6 -62.93 24.43 113.50
N HIS A 7 -61.98 23.63 113.99
CA HIS A 7 -60.95 24.07 114.95
C HIS A 7 -59.64 24.52 114.26
N MET A 8 -59.55 24.44 112.93
CA MET A 8 -58.37 24.86 112.16
C MET A 8 -58.69 26.16 111.38
N SER A 9 -58.00 27.26 111.69
CA SER A 9 -58.10 28.47 110.87
C SER A 9 -57.36 28.29 109.54
N ALA A 10 -57.75 29.01 108.49
CA ALA A 10 -56.99 29.00 107.23
C ALA A 10 -55.53 29.37 107.48
N ASN A 11 -54.59 28.67 106.81
CA ASN A 11 -53.14 28.79 107.01
C ASN A 11 -52.65 28.49 108.45
N SER A 12 -53.42 27.79 109.28
CA SER A 12 -52.97 27.39 110.65
C SER A 12 -51.99 26.22 110.67
N VAL A 13 -51.67 25.66 109.51
CA VAL A 13 -50.67 24.61 109.32
C VAL A 13 -49.68 25.14 108.29
N ASP A 14 -48.45 25.36 108.75
CA ASP A 14 -47.28 25.82 108.00
C ASP A 14 -46.11 24.85 108.24
N SER A 15 -44.89 25.25 107.84
CA SER A 15 -43.69 24.42 107.96
C SER A 15 -43.39 23.94 109.38
N ASP A 16 -43.80 24.68 110.41
CA ASP A 16 -43.48 24.35 111.81
C ASP A 16 -44.36 23.20 112.35
N GLN A 17 -45.54 22.97 111.76
CA GLN A 17 -46.43 21.85 112.10
C GLN A 17 -46.18 20.59 111.24
N TYR A 18 -45.45 20.70 110.12
CA TYR A 18 -44.99 19.54 109.36
C TYR A 18 -43.75 18.93 110.03
N VAL A 19 -43.94 17.87 110.81
CA VAL A 19 -42.81 17.10 111.36
C VAL A 19 -42.11 16.32 110.26
N ASP A 20 -40.82 16.00 110.45
CA ASP A 20 -40.03 15.25 109.46
C ASP A 20 -40.72 13.91 109.07
N ALA A 21 -40.67 13.58 107.78
CA ALA A 21 -41.36 12.44 107.16
C ALA A 21 -42.91 12.40 107.28
N SER A 22 -43.57 13.49 107.69
CA SER A 22 -45.05 13.54 107.79
C SER A 22 -45.80 13.48 106.45
N ILE A 23 -45.12 13.79 105.34
CA ILE A 23 -45.64 13.64 103.98
C ILE A 23 -44.85 12.52 103.30
N ASP A 24 -45.55 11.45 102.92
CA ASP A 24 -44.98 10.29 102.24
C ASP A 24 -45.77 9.96 100.96
N LEU A 25 -45.40 8.85 100.31
CA LEU A 25 -46.05 8.41 99.08
C LEU A 25 -47.55 8.09 99.27
N ALA A 26 -48.01 7.70 100.47
CA ALA A 26 -49.43 7.44 100.72
C ALA A 26 -50.27 8.73 100.76
N HIS A 27 -49.63 9.85 101.12
CA HIS A 27 -50.22 11.19 101.07
C HIS A 27 -50.17 11.82 99.66
N MET A 28 -49.35 11.26 98.76
CA MET A 28 -49.26 11.68 97.36
C MET A 28 -50.07 10.74 96.46
N SER A 29 -51.28 11.15 96.05
CA SER A 29 -52.00 10.40 95.02
C SER A 29 -51.27 10.45 93.68
N ALA A 30 -51.53 9.49 92.78
CA ALA A 30 -51.06 9.60 91.40
C ALA A 30 -51.47 10.96 90.80
N ASN A 31 -50.55 11.63 90.11
CA ASN A 31 -50.72 12.98 89.55
C ASN A 31 -51.06 14.08 90.58
N SER A 32 -50.78 13.88 91.87
CA SER A 32 -50.96 14.91 92.92
C SER A 32 -50.00 16.09 92.81
N VAL A 33 -48.90 15.91 92.08
CA VAL A 33 -47.94 16.97 91.73
C VAL A 33 -47.96 17.13 90.21
N ASP A 34 -48.35 18.31 89.75
CA ASP A 34 -48.60 18.72 88.36
C ASP A 34 -47.90 20.08 88.12
N SER A 35 -47.93 20.60 86.88
CA SER A 35 -47.43 21.91 86.47
C SER A 35 -47.71 23.05 87.44
N PRO A 36 -48.88 23.19 88.11
CA PRO A 36 -49.11 24.27 89.08
C PRO A 36 -48.26 24.16 90.37
N GLN A 37 -47.82 22.96 90.73
CA GLN A 37 -46.97 22.70 91.89
C GLN A 37 -45.47 22.78 91.55
N TYR A 38 -45.12 22.69 90.27
CA TYR A 38 -43.77 22.97 89.79
C TYR A 38 -43.60 24.48 89.59
N VAL A 39 -42.59 25.06 90.22
CA VAL A 39 -42.17 26.42 89.90
C VAL A 39 -41.29 26.34 88.64
N ASP A 40 -41.33 27.35 87.76
CA ASP A 40 -40.46 27.38 86.57
C ASP A 40 -39.00 27.09 86.95
N ALA A 41 -38.37 26.17 86.20
CA ALA A 41 -37.02 25.66 86.44
C ALA A 41 -36.80 24.92 87.78
N SER A 42 -37.85 24.52 88.52
CA SER A 42 -37.69 23.73 89.76
C SER A 42 -37.21 22.29 89.54
N VAL A 43 -37.21 21.82 88.30
CA VAL A 43 -36.72 20.49 87.91
C VAL A 43 -35.52 20.66 86.96
N ASP A 44 -34.34 20.74 87.53
CA ASP A 44 -33.09 20.70 86.76
C ASP A 44 -32.82 19.32 86.17
N ASN A 45 -32.03 19.26 85.09
CA ASN A 45 -31.61 18.01 84.46
C ASN A 45 -31.08 16.95 85.44
N VAL A 46 -30.35 17.36 86.48
CA VAL A 46 -29.79 16.45 87.50
C VAL A 46 -30.86 15.64 88.25
N HIS A 47 -32.09 16.15 88.32
CA HIS A 47 -33.23 15.51 88.97
C HIS A 47 -33.98 14.54 88.05
N LEU A 48 -33.66 14.50 86.74
CA LEU A 48 -34.18 13.48 85.83
C LEU A 48 -33.34 12.21 85.89
N ALA A 49 -33.99 11.05 86.00
CA ALA A 49 -33.32 9.75 86.01
C ALA A 49 -32.51 9.46 84.73
N ASN A 50 -32.94 10.03 83.59
CA ASN A 50 -32.16 10.02 82.35
C ASN A 50 -31.94 11.46 81.86
N SER A 51 -30.90 12.09 82.40
CA SER A 51 -30.55 13.50 82.16
C SER A 51 -29.71 13.72 80.89
N THR A 52 -29.51 12.67 80.10
CA THR A 52 -28.72 12.68 78.86
C THR A 52 -29.38 11.85 77.77
N TRP A 53 -28.99 12.10 76.52
CA TRP A 53 -29.19 11.19 75.39
C TRP A 53 -27.82 10.85 74.78
N THR A 54 -27.68 9.70 74.13
CA THR A 54 -26.37 9.22 73.66
C THR A 54 -26.31 9.20 72.14
N VAL A 55 -25.26 9.77 71.57
CA VAL A 55 -24.89 9.60 70.15
C VAL A 55 -23.93 8.42 70.02
N SER A 56 -24.11 7.59 68.98
CA SER A 56 -23.21 6.48 68.66
C SER A 56 -22.98 6.38 67.15
N ASP A 57 -21.72 6.18 66.74
CA ASP A 57 -21.34 5.79 65.37
C ASP A 57 -21.19 4.27 65.21
N GLY A 58 -21.53 3.51 66.26
CA GLY A 58 -21.34 2.06 66.35
C GLY A 58 -20.00 1.61 66.94
N SER A 59 -19.00 2.50 67.02
CA SER A 59 -17.68 2.26 67.61
C SER A 59 -17.42 3.10 68.87
N ASN A 60 -17.87 4.35 68.85
CA ASN A 60 -17.75 5.33 69.92
C ASN A 60 -19.14 5.77 70.38
N THR A 61 -19.24 6.20 71.64
CA THR A 61 -20.46 6.78 72.19
C THR A 61 -20.16 8.08 72.90
N SER A 62 -21.10 9.02 72.88
CA SER A 62 -20.98 10.31 73.59
C SER A 62 -22.32 10.67 74.23
N PRO A 63 -22.40 10.74 75.57
CA PRO A 63 -23.59 11.23 76.26
C PRO A 63 -23.66 12.76 76.15
N ILE A 64 -24.84 13.26 75.79
CA ILE A 64 -25.16 14.68 75.65
C ILE A 64 -26.25 14.99 76.66
N SER A 65 -26.01 15.94 77.56
CA SER A 65 -27.02 16.40 78.51
C SER A 65 -28.26 16.93 77.80
N LEU A 66 -29.45 16.74 78.38
CA LEU A 66 -30.67 17.33 77.84
C LEU A 66 -30.51 18.86 77.75
N GLY A 67 -30.86 19.47 76.61
CA GLY A 67 -30.61 20.90 76.34
C GLY A 67 -29.14 21.25 75.98
N GLY A 68 -28.23 20.28 75.99
CA GLY A 68 -26.89 20.41 75.42
C GLY A 68 -26.91 20.34 73.89
N THR A 69 -25.82 20.79 73.25
CA THR A 69 -25.67 20.78 71.79
C THR A 69 -24.88 19.55 71.35
N ALA A 70 -25.42 18.80 70.38
CA ALA A 70 -24.65 17.85 69.59
C ALA A 70 -24.40 18.45 68.20
N THR A 71 -23.14 18.44 67.77
CA THR A 71 -22.74 18.97 66.46
C THR A 71 -22.51 17.82 65.50
N PHE A 72 -23.24 17.82 64.39
CA PHE A 72 -22.99 16.94 63.25
C PHE A 72 -22.17 17.74 62.24
N SER A 73 -20.91 17.37 62.05
CA SER A 73 -20.03 18.01 61.08
C SER A 73 -19.70 17.03 59.98
N GLY A 74 -19.80 17.48 58.74
CA GLY A 74 -19.16 16.80 57.63
C GLY A 74 -17.64 16.92 57.72
N THR A 75 -16.96 15.89 57.27
CA THR A 75 -15.56 15.94 56.84
C THR A 75 -15.48 16.74 55.53
N ALA A 76 -14.38 17.47 55.34
CA ALA A 76 -14.24 18.37 54.20
C ALA A 76 -14.39 17.62 52.87
N ASN A 77 -15.24 18.15 51.98
CA ASN A 77 -15.55 17.62 50.64
C ASN A 77 -16.27 16.26 50.58
N GLU A 78 -16.69 15.69 51.71
CA GLU A 78 -17.42 14.41 51.74
C GLU A 78 -18.93 14.63 51.90
N ILE A 79 -19.36 15.34 52.96
CA ILE A 79 -20.77 15.66 53.20
C ILE A 79 -20.94 17.12 53.66
N GLU A 80 -22.09 17.71 53.35
CA GLU A 80 -22.54 18.98 53.87
C GLU A 80 -23.67 18.75 54.87
N VAL A 81 -23.58 19.40 56.03
CA VAL A 81 -24.58 19.33 57.09
C VAL A 81 -25.14 20.72 57.33
N GLY A 82 -26.45 20.86 57.19
CA GLY A 82 -27.19 22.10 57.46
C GLY A 82 -28.22 21.90 58.55
N GLU A 83 -28.42 22.91 59.41
CA GLU A 83 -29.56 22.98 60.33
C GLU A 83 -30.36 24.23 60.02
N SER A 84 -31.68 24.08 59.93
CA SER A 84 -32.60 25.21 59.84
C SER A 84 -33.94 24.86 60.46
N ALA A 85 -34.37 25.67 61.44
CA ALA A 85 -35.67 25.57 62.09
C ALA A 85 -36.00 24.15 62.62
N GLY A 86 -35.00 23.45 63.17
CA GLY A 86 -35.14 22.11 63.73
C GLY A 86 -35.04 20.96 62.73
N THR A 87 -34.75 21.25 61.45
CA THR A 87 -34.44 20.22 60.44
C THR A 87 -32.95 20.15 60.19
N VAL A 88 -32.37 18.96 60.34
CA VAL A 88 -30.98 18.67 59.96
C VAL A 88 -30.97 18.01 58.58
N THR A 89 -30.32 18.63 57.61
CA THR A 89 -30.11 18.07 56.27
C THR A 89 -28.67 17.59 56.13
N ILE A 90 -28.50 16.37 55.65
CA ILE A 90 -27.19 15.77 55.37
C ILE A 90 -27.19 15.37 53.90
N GLY A 91 -26.22 15.86 53.14
CA GLY A 91 -26.10 15.58 51.71
C GLY A 91 -24.67 15.65 51.22
N LEU A 92 -24.45 15.41 49.93
CA LEU A 92 -23.17 15.67 49.29
C LEU A 92 -23.06 17.17 48.98
N PRO A 93 -21.85 17.75 49.03
CA PRO A 93 -21.63 19.09 48.52
C PRO A 93 -21.89 19.15 47.00
N ASN A 94 -22.07 20.36 46.46
CA ASN A 94 -22.25 20.57 45.01
C ASN A 94 -21.13 19.93 44.18
N ASN A 95 -19.88 20.07 44.65
CA ASN A 95 -18.71 19.43 44.06
C ASN A 95 -18.18 18.38 45.03
N VAL A 96 -18.14 17.14 44.58
CA VAL A 96 -17.63 16.03 45.39
C VAL A 96 -16.19 15.76 44.97
N THR A 97 -15.27 15.71 45.94
CA THR A 97 -13.88 15.26 45.71
C THR A 97 -13.68 13.94 46.43
N ILE A 98 -13.35 12.89 45.68
CA ILE A 98 -13.05 11.57 46.25
C ILE A 98 -11.53 11.45 46.41
N ALA A 99 -11.05 11.45 47.65
CA ALA A 99 -9.62 11.32 47.94
C ALA A 99 -9.07 9.91 47.68
N GLY A 100 -9.95 8.91 47.66
CA GLY A 100 -9.63 7.51 47.39
C GLY A 100 -10.17 7.00 46.05
N ASN A 101 -10.41 5.70 45.99
CA ASN A 101 -11.00 5.07 44.79
C ASN A 101 -12.52 5.22 44.79
N LEU A 102 -13.09 5.44 43.60
CA LEU A 102 -14.52 5.30 43.37
C LEU A 102 -14.83 3.89 42.86
N THR A 103 -15.61 3.13 43.62
CA THR A 103 -16.16 1.83 43.20
C THR A 103 -17.67 1.97 43.03
N VAL A 104 -18.19 1.61 41.85
CA VAL A 104 -19.62 1.61 41.56
C VAL A 104 -20.08 0.16 41.35
N SER A 105 -20.90 -0.37 42.25
CA SER A 105 -21.40 -1.77 42.16
C SER A 105 -22.61 -1.93 41.24
N GLY A 106 -23.18 -0.83 40.74
CA GLY A 106 -24.25 -0.85 39.76
C GLY A 106 -23.78 -1.30 38.38
N THR A 107 -24.73 -1.57 37.48
CA THR A 107 -24.44 -1.98 36.09
C THR A 107 -24.30 -0.80 35.13
N GLN A 108 -24.60 0.43 35.58
CA GLN A 108 -24.56 1.64 34.75
C GLN A 108 -23.95 2.81 35.53
N THR A 109 -23.07 3.53 34.85
CA THR A 109 -22.55 4.84 35.26
C THR A 109 -22.80 5.81 34.12
N THR A 110 -23.53 6.90 34.38
CA THR A 110 -23.84 7.93 33.38
C THR A 110 -23.05 9.19 33.70
N VAL A 111 -22.24 9.66 32.75
CA VAL A 111 -21.42 10.88 32.89
C VAL A 111 -21.87 11.87 31.81
N SER A 112 -22.71 12.83 32.20
CA SER A 112 -23.18 13.90 31.31
C SER A 112 -22.31 15.15 31.50
N SER A 113 -21.14 15.15 30.89
CA SER A 113 -20.14 16.22 31.00
C SER A 113 -19.80 16.82 29.65
N THR A 114 -19.42 18.10 29.62
CA THR A 114 -18.86 18.72 28.41
C THR A 114 -17.44 18.20 28.10
N THR A 115 -16.69 17.84 29.14
CA THR A 115 -15.31 17.35 29.06
C THR A 115 -15.11 16.23 30.06
N ILE A 116 -14.33 15.21 29.69
CA ILE A 116 -13.82 14.17 30.59
C ILE A 116 -12.30 14.20 30.48
N GLU A 117 -11.61 14.49 31.58
CA GLU A 117 -10.14 14.45 31.66
C GLU A 117 -9.71 13.17 32.38
N VAL A 118 -8.90 12.35 31.72
CA VAL A 118 -8.35 11.11 32.28
C VAL A 118 -6.83 11.20 32.22
N ALA A 119 -6.19 11.21 33.38
CA ALA A 119 -4.73 11.29 33.46
C ALA A 119 -4.05 9.95 33.11
N ASP A 120 -4.81 8.84 33.12
CA ASP A 120 -4.28 7.52 32.81
C ASP A 120 -3.91 7.41 31.33
N PRO A 121 -2.74 6.82 31.00
CA PRO A 121 -2.32 6.65 29.61
C PRO A 121 -3.14 5.59 28.87
N LEU A 122 -3.80 4.69 29.60
CA LEU A 122 -4.56 3.56 29.06
C LEU A 122 -5.89 3.42 29.78
N LEU A 123 -6.93 3.05 29.02
CA LEU A 123 -8.25 2.72 29.54
C LEU A 123 -8.49 1.21 29.43
N HIS A 124 -8.74 0.55 30.56
CA HIS A 124 -9.03 -0.89 30.60
C HIS A 124 -10.53 -1.13 30.40
N LEU A 125 -10.91 -1.39 29.15
CA LEU A 125 -12.29 -1.68 28.75
C LEU A 125 -12.58 -3.19 28.82
N ALA A 126 -13.86 -3.53 29.01
CA ALA A 126 -14.37 -4.91 28.96
C ALA A 126 -13.65 -5.89 29.91
N THR A 127 -13.31 -5.45 31.14
CA THR A 127 -12.60 -6.27 32.16
C THR A 127 -13.31 -7.57 32.54
N GLY A 128 -14.63 -7.65 32.32
CA GLY A 128 -15.43 -8.87 32.52
C GLY A 128 -15.42 -9.85 31.35
N ASN A 129 -14.88 -9.48 30.18
CA ASN A 129 -14.76 -10.34 28.99
C ASN A 129 -13.58 -11.31 29.13
N ASN A 130 -13.55 -12.10 30.21
CA ASN A 130 -12.40 -12.93 30.60
C ASN A 130 -12.64 -14.44 30.44
N ALA A 131 -13.89 -14.87 30.21
CA ALA A 131 -14.24 -16.28 30.04
C ALA A 131 -14.28 -16.73 28.58
N ALA A 132 -14.63 -15.82 27.66
CA ALA A 132 -14.67 -16.02 26.23
C ALA A 132 -14.55 -14.65 25.53
N ASP A 133 -14.10 -14.63 24.28
CA ASP A 133 -14.07 -13.40 23.48
C ASP A 133 -15.46 -13.16 22.85
N ALA A 134 -16.36 -12.50 23.58
CA ALA A 134 -17.77 -12.40 23.23
C ALA A 134 -18.31 -10.97 23.06
N VAL A 135 -17.53 -9.95 23.42
CA VAL A 135 -17.95 -8.55 23.33
C VAL A 135 -17.04 -7.75 22.43
N ASP A 136 -17.61 -6.76 21.76
CA ASP A 136 -16.84 -5.79 21.01
C ASP A 136 -16.24 -4.74 21.96
N ILE A 137 -15.05 -4.25 21.64
CA ILE A 137 -14.30 -3.33 22.50
C ILE A 137 -14.01 -2.06 21.72
N GLY A 138 -14.51 -0.92 22.19
CA GLY A 138 -14.33 0.33 21.46
C GLY A 138 -15.12 1.49 22.01
N LEU A 139 -15.30 2.49 21.15
CA LEU A 139 -16.00 3.74 21.43
C LEU A 139 -17.02 3.99 20.32
N TYR A 140 -18.19 4.48 20.68
CA TYR A 140 -19.20 4.93 19.73
C TYR A 140 -19.84 6.23 20.20
N GLY A 141 -20.36 7.00 19.25
CA GLY A 141 -21.10 8.23 19.50
C GLY A 141 -22.43 8.24 18.77
N LEU A 142 -23.40 8.96 19.34
CA LEU A 142 -24.66 9.32 18.69
C LEU A 142 -24.45 10.61 17.87
N TYR A 143 -25.00 10.65 16.68
CA TYR A 143 -25.12 11.85 15.86
C TYR A 143 -26.42 11.80 15.06
N ASP A 144 -26.86 12.94 14.55
CA ASP A 144 -28.04 13.03 13.69
C ASP A 144 -27.77 14.07 12.60
N THR A 145 -27.76 13.64 11.35
CA THR A 145 -27.55 14.51 10.17
C THR A 145 -28.86 15.06 9.60
N SER A 146 -30.00 14.54 10.04
CA SER A 146 -31.34 14.83 9.52
C SER A 146 -32.22 15.63 10.48
N GLY A 147 -31.88 15.67 11.76
CA GLY A 147 -32.67 16.24 12.85
C GLY A 147 -33.86 15.36 13.29
N SER A 148 -33.94 14.12 12.82
CA SER A 148 -35.04 13.19 13.12
C SER A 148 -34.63 11.71 13.22
N LEU A 149 -33.36 11.39 12.96
CA LEU A 149 -32.88 10.02 12.91
C LEU A 149 -31.54 9.91 13.64
N ASP A 150 -31.57 9.18 14.75
CA ASP A 150 -30.37 8.82 15.49
C ASP A 150 -29.50 7.87 14.66
N LEU A 151 -28.23 8.25 14.51
CA LEU A 151 -27.19 7.49 13.85
C LEU A 151 -26.02 7.27 14.82
N TYR A 152 -25.37 6.12 14.71
CA TYR A 152 -24.25 5.75 15.54
C TYR A 152 -23.02 5.45 14.68
N GLY A 153 -21.88 5.92 15.14
CA GLY A 153 -20.58 5.70 14.51
C GLY A 153 -19.47 5.61 15.53
N GLY A 154 -18.34 5.05 15.14
CA GLY A 154 -17.24 4.82 16.08
C GLY A 154 -16.17 3.87 15.57
N LEU A 155 -15.37 3.38 16.51
CA LEU A 155 -14.28 2.43 16.31
C LEU A 155 -14.46 1.29 17.30
N PHE A 156 -14.41 0.04 16.82
CA PHE A 156 -14.51 -1.13 17.69
C PHE A 156 -13.67 -2.29 17.17
N ARG A 157 -13.12 -3.07 18.10
CA ARG A 157 -12.63 -4.43 17.89
C ARG A 157 -13.84 -5.36 17.82
N ASP A 158 -13.96 -6.12 16.74
CA ASP A 158 -15.03 -7.07 16.48
C ASP A 158 -14.62 -8.48 16.94
N ALA A 159 -15.22 -8.96 18.02
CA ALA A 159 -14.93 -10.31 18.54
C ALA A 159 -15.36 -11.42 17.56
N SER A 160 -16.35 -11.15 16.71
CA SER A 160 -16.88 -12.11 15.74
C SER A 160 -16.05 -12.18 14.44
N ASP A 161 -15.21 -11.16 14.18
CA ASP A 161 -14.33 -11.09 13.00
C ASP A 161 -12.86 -11.16 13.40
N SER A 162 -12.53 -12.18 14.22
CA SER A 162 -11.16 -12.47 14.66
C SER A 162 -10.45 -11.29 15.35
N GLY A 163 -11.20 -10.40 16.00
CA GLY A 163 -10.64 -9.24 16.70
C GLY A 163 -10.17 -8.11 15.80
N LYS A 164 -10.66 -8.01 14.57
CA LYS A 164 -10.34 -6.88 13.68
C LYS A 164 -10.96 -5.58 14.19
N TRP A 165 -10.23 -4.48 14.01
CA TRP A 165 -10.73 -3.14 14.28
C TRP A 165 -11.52 -2.61 13.08
N ASN A 166 -12.72 -2.11 13.35
CA ASN A 166 -13.66 -1.60 12.36
C ASN A 166 -13.99 -0.14 12.70
N LEU A 167 -13.88 0.74 11.71
CA LEU A 167 -14.57 2.03 11.73
C LEU A 167 -15.95 1.85 11.12
N PHE A 168 -16.99 2.39 11.77
CA PHE A 168 -18.36 2.31 11.27
C PHE A 168 -19.10 3.63 11.42
N LYS A 169 -20.19 3.76 10.67
CA LYS A 169 -21.10 4.89 10.68
C LYS A 169 -22.51 4.46 10.26
N ASP A 170 -23.45 5.40 10.41
CA ASP A 170 -24.84 5.38 9.93
C ASP A 170 -25.73 4.26 10.52
N LEU A 171 -25.23 3.52 11.51
CA LEU A 171 -26.02 2.51 12.20
C LEU A 171 -27.18 3.18 12.95
N GLN A 172 -28.41 2.74 12.72
CA GLN A 172 -29.61 3.39 13.32
C GLN A 172 -29.99 2.86 14.70
N ALA A 173 -29.36 1.77 15.14
CA ALA A 173 -29.58 1.19 16.47
C ALA A 173 -28.33 1.37 17.33
N ALA A 174 -28.51 1.82 18.58
CA ALA A 174 -27.41 1.96 19.51
C ALA A 174 -26.65 0.62 19.66
N PRO A 175 -25.32 0.62 19.56
CA PRO A 175 -24.51 -0.54 19.91
C PRO A 175 -24.79 -1.03 21.33
N THR A 176 -24.71 -2.34 21.54
CA THR A 176 -24.87 -2.98 22.85
C THR A 176 -23.56 -3.66 23.26
N THR A 177 -23.57 -4.94 23.63
CA THR A 177 -22.35 -5.74 23.84
C THR A 177 -21.60 -6.00 22.53
N THR A 178 -22.28 -5.88 21.40
CA THR A 178 -21.70 -5.96 20.05
C THR A 178 -22.27 -4.86 19.15
N VAL A 179 -21.56 -4.57 18.06
CA VAL A 179 -22.00 -3.70 16.97
C VAL A 179 -22.66 -4.57 15.89
N ASN A 180 -23.94 -4.32 15.61
CA ASN A 180 -24.66 -5.10 14.59
C ASN A 180 -24.32 -4.64 13.17
N LYS A 181 -23.38 -5.33 12.51
CA LYS A 181 -22.96 -5.06 11.13
C LYS A 181 -24.04 -5.31 10.06
N SER A 182 -25.10 -6.02 10.43
CA SER A 182 -26.29 -6.24 9.58
C SER A 182 -27.44 -5.27 9.91
N GLY A 183 -27.23 -4.36 10.88
CA GLY A 183 -28.23 -3.39 11.30
C GLY A 183 -28.53 -2.38 10.19
N THR A 184 -29.76 -1.86 10.19
CA THR A 184 -30.18 -0.84 9.24
C THR A 184 -29.24 0.36 9.28
N GLY A 185 -28.77 0.76 8.10
CA GLY A 185 -27.89 1.91 7.93
C GLY A 185 -26.41 1.62 8.21
N TYR A 186 -26.03 0.45 8.73
CA TYR A 186 -24.62 0.13 8.98
C TYR A 186 -23.78 0.33 7.71
N ALA A 187 -22.74 1.14 7.82
CA ALA A 187 -21.75 1.37 6.78
C ALA A 187 -20.35 1.41 7.37
N VAL A 188 -19.35 1.04 6.56
CA VAL A 188 -17.94 1.19 6.93
C VAL A 188 -17.59 2.69 6.96
N GLY A 189 -16.92 3.10 8.03
CA GLY A 189 -16.40 4.46 8.20
C GLY A 189 -15.08 4.65 7.47
N THR A 190 -14.81 5.88 7.04
CA THR A 190 -13.52 6.26 6.45
C THR A 190 -12.64 6.93 7.50
N LEU A 191 -11.37 6.54 7.59
CA LEU A 191 -10.36 7.23 8.40
C LEU A 191 -9.60 8.23 7.53
N VAL A 192 -9.60 9.51 7.91
CA VAL A 192 -8.74 10.54 7.30
C VAL A 192 -7.50 10.67 8.16
N SER A 193 -6.41 10.00 7.78
CA SER A 193 -5.14 10.03 8.51
C SER A 193 -3.96 9.79 7.57
N ASN A 194 -2.80 10.33 7.93
CA ASN A 194 -1.54 9.83 7.40
C ASN A 194 -1.20 8.52 8.11
N LEU A 195 -0.62 7.56 7.40
CA LEU A 195 -0.03 6.35 7.97
C LEU A 195 1.49 6.48 7.88
N GLU A 196 2.19 6.14 8.95
CA GLU A 196 3.65 6.08 9.00
C GLU A 196 4.09 4.60 9.07
N GLY A 197 5.12 4.24 8.32
CA GLY A 197 5.62 2.87 8.22
C GLY A 197 4.99 2.04 7.11
N ASP A 198 5.27 0.74 7.12
CA ASP A 198 4.82 -0.19 6.10
C ASP A 198 3.34 -0.53 6.27
N VAL A 199 2.57 -0.43 5.18
CA VAL A 199 1.23 -1.04 5.10
C VAL A 199 1.43 -2.48 4.66
N THR A 200 1.18 -3.43 5.57
CA THR A 200 1.22 -4.86 5.25
C THR A 200 -0.14 -5.31 4.72
N GLY A 201 -0.14 -6.03 3.60
CA GLY A 201 -1.35 -6.46 2.89
C GLY A 201 -1.73 -5.59 1.70
N ASP A 202 -2.92 -5.83 1.15
CA ASP A 202 -3.38 -5.14 -0.06
C ASP A 202 -3.81 -3.70 0.25
N LEU A 203 -3.14 -2.72 -0.34
CA LEU A 203 -3.69 -1.38 -0.48
C LEU A 203 -4.63 -1.37 -1.68
N THR A 204 -5.93 -1.54 -1.44
CA THR A 204 -6.93 -1.41 -2.51
C THR A 204 -7.08 0.06 -2.92
N GLY A 205 -7.12 0.31 -4.23
CA GLY A 205 -7.13 1.66 -4.81
C GLY A 205 -5.78 2.05 -5.40
N THR A 206 -5.58 3.34 -5.65
CA THR A 206 -4.38 3.86 -6.32
C THR A 206 -3.70 4.91 -5.46
N ALA A 207 -2.38 4.79 -5.28
CA ALA A 207 -1.61 5.89 -4.74
C ALA A 207 -1.71 7.10 -5.68
N SER A 208 -1.97 8.29 -5.15
CA SER A 208 -1.94 9.52 -5.96
C SER A 208 -0.53 9.81 -6.49
N LEU A 209 0.50 9.45 -5.71
CA LEU A 209 1.91 9.53 -6.12
C LEU A 209 2.73 8.49 -5.33
N ALA A 210 3.39 7.56 -6.02
CA ALA A 210 4.45 6.74 -5.45
C ALA A 210 5.78 7.45 -5.64
N THR A 211 6.37 8.00 -4.58
CA THR A 211 7.62 8.80 -4.67
C THR A 211 8.84 7.93 -4.93
N ALA A 212 8.82 6.67 -4.47
CA ALA A 212 9.86 5.68 -4.72
C ALA A 212 9.24 4.27 -4.75
N VAL A 213 9.83 3.39 -5.55
CA VAL A 213 9.58 1.95 -5.54
C VAL A 213 10.91 1.27 -5.20
N THR A 214 10.92 0.44 -4.15
CA THR A 214 12.11 -0.34 -3.82
C THR A 214 12.27 -1.46 -4.85
N ALA A 215 13.34 -1.40 -5.63
CA ALA A 215 13.73 -2.46 -6.54
C ALA A 215 14.95 -3.21 -5.96
N THR A 216 14.98 -4.52 -6.18
CA THR A 216 16.10 -5.38 -5.80
C THR A 216 16.85 -5.79 -7.06
N ALA A 217 18.18 -5.61 -7.08
CA ALA A 217 19.02 -6.09 -8.18
C ALA A 217 19.00 -7.63 -8.22
N ASN A 218 18.85 -8.19 -9.41
CA ASN A 218 18.85 -9.65 -9.63
C ASN A 218 19.72 -10.03 -10.83
N ASP A 219 20.98 -9.60 -10.83
CA ASP A 219 21.82 -9.60 -12.04
C ASP A 219 22.40 -10.97 -12.43
N SER A 220 21.96 -12.06 -11.78
CA SER A 220 22.61 -13.38 -11.94
C SER A 220 21.66 -14.56 -11.94
N THR A 221 20.38 -14.38 -11.61
CA THR A 221 19.41 -15.47 -11.62
C THR A 221 18.95 -15.75 -13.04
N ASP A 222 18.95 -17.03 -13.41
CA ASP A 222 18.34 -17.50 -14.65
C ASP A 222 16.82 -17.60 -14.44
N GLU A 223 16.10 -16.54 -14.80
CA GLU A 223 14.65 -16.44 -14.68
C GLU A 223 14.05 -15.56 -15.79
N THR A 224 12.72 -15.58 -15.89
CA THR A 224 11.95 -14.68 -16.77
C THR A 224 11.48 -13.48 -15.97
N VAL A 225 12.01 -12.30 -16.26
CA VAL A 225 11.56 -11.03 -15.70
C VAL A 225 10.64 -10.33 -16.69
N TYR A 226 9.46 -9.90 -16.23
CA TYR A 226 8.53 -9.13 -17.04
C TYR A 226 8.82 -7.63 -16.90
N LEU A 227 8.85 -6.93 -18.04
CA LEU A 227 8.97 -5.48 -18.05
C LEU A 227 7.60 -4.86 -17.73
N THR A 228 7.64 -3.77 -16.96
CA THR A 228 6.44 -3.05 -16.54
C THR A 228 6.17 -1.85 -17.43
N PHE A 229 4.90 -1.63 -17.75
CA PHE A 229 4.41 -0.56 -18.62
C PHE A 229 3.19 0.14 -18.02
N ILE A 230 2.82 1.26 -18.64
CA ILE A 230 1.58 1.99 -18.40
C ILE A 230 0.91 2.29 -19.75
N ASP A 231 -0.42 2.29 -19.80
CA ASP A 231 -1.21 2.42 -21.03
C ASP A 231 -1.67 3.86 -21.35
N GLY A 232 -1.27 4.85 -20.54
CA GLY A 232 -1.68 6.24 -20.70
C GLY A 232 -0.57 7.25 -20.45
N ALA A 233 -0.70 8.43 -21.07
CA ALA A 233 0.32 9.49 -21.02
C ALA A 233 0.25 10.36 -19.75
N THR A 234 -0.93 10.46 -19.13
CA THR A 234 -1.18 11.31 -17.96
C THR A 234 -2.25 10.68 -17.08
N GLY A 235 -2.21 10.99 -15.79
CA GLY A 235 -3.17 10.46 -14.81
C GLY A 235 -2.64 9.21 -14.13
N THR A 236 -3.50 8.58 -13.35
CA THR A 236 -3.17 7.37 -12.61
C THR A 236 -3.34 6.16 -13.52
N GLN A 237 -2.23 5.53 -13.88
CA GLN A 237 -2.21 4.32 -14.71
C GLN A 237 -1.86 3.10 -13.86
N GLY A 238 -2.44 1.94 -14.22
CA GLY A 238 -2.02 0.66 -13.68
C GLY A 238 -0.66 0.24 -14.23
N ILE A 239 0.14 -0.46 -13.42
CA ILE A 239 1.33 -1.15 -13.93
C ILE A 239 0.88 -2.44 -14.60
N GLU A 240 1.25 -2.61 -15.86
CA GLU A 240 0.95 -3.78 -16.66
C GLU A 240 2.24 -4.46 -17.11
N THR A 241 2.15 -5.74 -17.43
CA THR A 241 3.24 -6.49 -18.05
C THR A 241 2.77 -7.07 -19.36
N ASP A 242 3.68 -7.19 -20.33
CA ASP A 242 3.42 -7.95 -21.55
C ASP A 242 4.10 -9.31 -21.44
N THR A 243 3.31 -10.38 -21.47
CA THR A 243 3.84 -11.75 -21.39
C THR A 243 4.79 -12.11 -22.55
N GLY A 244 4.71 -11.37 -23.66
CA GLY A 244 5.59 -11.50 -24.83
C GLY A 244 6.84 -10.63 -24.78
N LEU A 245 7.07 -9.81 -23.73
CA LEU A 245 8.26 -8.95 -23.62
C LEU A 245 8.96 -9.15 -22.28
N THR A 246 10.07 -9.89 -22.29
CA THR A 246 10.74 -10.36 -21.07
C THR A 246 12.26 -10.19 -21.11
N TYR A 247 12.88 -10.08 -19.94
CA TYR A 247 14.32 -9.99 -19.75
C TYR A 247 14.83 -11.18 -18.92
N ASN A 248 15.98 -11.73 -19.29
CA ASN A 248 16.67 -12.74 -18.49
C ASN A 248 17.96 -12.16 -17.90
N PRO A 249 18.07 -12.01 -16.57
CA PRO A 249 19.22 -11.37 -15.96
C PRO A 249 20.54 -12.13 -16.08
N SER A 250 20.51 -13.47 -16.03
CA SER A 250 21.73 -14.28 -16.14
C SER A 250 22.40 -14.21 -17.51
N SER A 251 21.62 -13.99 -18.57
CA SER A 251 22.11 -13.90 -19.95
C SER A 251 22.20 -12.48 -20.47
N GLY A 252 21.52 -11.52 -19.84
CA GLY A 252 21.42 -10.14 -20.31
C GLY A 252 20.50 -9.97 -21.53
N ASN A 253 19.73 -11.00 -21.91
CA ASN A 253 18.93 -10.99 -23.13
C ASN A 253 17.53 -10.41 -22.92
N LEU A 254 17.09 -9.58 -23.86
CA LEU A 254 15.70 -9.14 -24.00
C LEU A 254 15.00 -10.01 -25.06
N VAL A 255 13.89 -10.63 -24.69
CA VAL A 255 13.04 -11.44 -25.56
C VAL A 255 11.82 -10.62 -25.96
N ILE A 256 11.59 -10.50 -27.27
CA ILE A 256 10.47 -9.77 -27.86
C ILE A 256 9.68 -10.76 -28.72
N GLY A 257 8.46 -11.11 -28.31
CA GLY A 257 7.61 -12.10 -28.97
C GLY A 257 6.90 -11.58 -30.22
N GLY A 258 6.77 -10.25 -30.34
CA GLY A 258 6.26 -9.59 -31.53
C GLY A 258 7.36 -9.13 -32.49
N THR A 259 6.95 -8.60 -33.64
CA THR A 259 7.85 -7.83 -34.49
C THR A 259 8.08 -6.46 -33.85
N VAL A 260 9.33 -6.06 -33.69
CA VAL A 260 9.65 -4.65 -33.44
C VAL A 260 9.21 -3.92 -34.72
N ASP A 261 8.25 -2.98 -34.63
CA ASP A 261 7.75 -2.29 -35.82
C ASP A 261 8.88 -1.51 -36.45
N GLY A 262 8.95 -1.78 -37.74
CA GLY A 262 10.17 -1.83 -38.42
C GLY A 262 10.58 -0.58 -39.10
N ARG A 263 10.98 0.36 -38.26
CA ARG A 263 11.80 1.47 -38.72
C ARG A 263 13.22 1.54 -38.14
N ASP A 264 13.84 0.55 -37.46
CA ASP A 264 13.48 -0.75 -36.82
C ASP A 264 14.76 -1.27 -36.14
N LEU A 265 14.69 -2.02 -35.06
CA LEU A 265 15.84 -2.84 -34.61
C LEU A 265 15.85 -4.27 -35.22
N GLN A 266 14.76 -4.75 -35.82
CA GLN A 266 14.64 -6.10 -36.41
C GLN A 266 14.83 -6.20 -37.94
N THR A 267 14.28 -5.25 -38.72
CA THR A 267 14.53 -5.11 -40.17
C THR A 267 15.99 -4.76 -40.44
N ASP A 268 16.59 -3.99 -39.54
CA ASP A 268 18.02 -3.77 -39.50
C ASP A 268 18.73 -4.99 -38.91
N GLY A 269 18.24 -5.61 -37.83
CA GLY A 269 18.89 -6.78 -37.19
C GLY A 269 19.31 -7.91 -38.14
N THR A 270 18.46 -8.37 -39.07
CA THR A 270 18.82 -9.45 -40.02
C THR A 270 19.67 -9.00 -41.21
N LYS A 271 19.59 -7.72 -41.59
CA LYS A 271 20.54 -7.10 -42.53
C LYS A 271 21.90 -6.86 -41.86
N LEU A 272 21.90 -6.45 -40.59
CA LEU A 272 23.06 -6.20 -39.73
C LEU A 272 23.76 -7.50 -39.32
N ASP A 273 23.02 -8.59 -39.16
CA ASP A 273 23.56 -9.93 -38.84
C ASP A 273 24.19 -10.62 -40.06
N THR A 274 23.81 -10.21 -41.27
CA THR A 274 24.37 -10.73 -42.54
C THR A 274 25.43 -9.81 -43.16
N ILE A 275 25.47 -8.55 -42.71
CA ILE A 275 26.59 -7.62 -42.85
C ILE A 275 27.76 -8.19 -42.03
N GLU A 276 28.86 -8.54 -42.70
CA GLU A 276 30.12 -8.86 -42.01
C GLU A 276 30.41 -7.77 -40.97
N THR A 277 30.99 -8.11 -39.82
CA THR A 277 31.38 -7.13 -38.79
C THR A 277 32.14 -5.95 -39.44
N SER A 278 31.49 -4.80 -39.69
CA SER A 278 31.96 -3.61 -40.46
C SER A 278 31.69 -3.52 -42.00
N ALA A 279 30.66 -4.16 -42.58
CA ALA A 279 30.40 -4.06 -44.03
C ALA A 279 30.04 -2.63 -44.52
N THR A 280 30.48 -2.30 -45.74
CA THR A 280 30.26 -1.01 -46.41
C THR A 280 29.26 -1.14 -47.57
N ALA A 281 28.63 -0.03 -48.00
CA ALA A 281 27.46 0.05 -48.90
C ALA A 281 27.52 -0.75 -50.22
N ASP A 282 26.37 -0.88 -50.90
CA ASP A 282 26.18 -1.56 -52.19
C ASP A 282 27.31 -1.29 -53.22
N GLN A 283 27.85 -2.35 -53.84
CA GLN A 283 28.97 -2.28 -54.79
C GLN A 283 28.56 -1.70 -56.15
N SER A 284 29.44 -0.87 -56.74
CA SER A 284 29.25 -0.26 -58.06
C SER A 284 29.55 -1.20 -59.24
N ASN A 285 29.03 -0.87 -60.43
CA ASN A 285 29.30 -1.58 -61.68
C ASN A 285 30.81 -1.68 -62.05
N ALA A 286 31.67 -0.84 -61.47
CA ALA A 286 33.12 -0.86 -61.70
C ALA A 286 33.84 -1.87 -60.79
N GLU A 287 33.40 -1.99 -59.54
CA GLU A 287 33.97 -2.94 -58.56
C GLU A 287 33.65 -4.37 -58.94
N ILE A 288 32.42 -4.60 -59.38
CA ILE A 288 31.98 -5.91 -59.90
C ILE A 288 32.84 -6.33 -61.10
N ARG A 289 33.23 -5.39 -61.97
CA ARG A 289 34.11 -5.64 -63.12
C ARG A 289 35.50 -6.09 -62.68
N ALA A 290 36.09 -5.40 -61.71
CA ALA A 290 37.44 -5.73 -61.22
C ALA A 290 37.51 -7.11 -60.54
N ALA A 291 36.46 -7.50 -59.80
CA ALA A 291 36.40 -8.80 -59.14
C ALA A 291 36.28 -9.96 -60.16
N VAL A 292 35.47 -9.77 -61.20
CA VAL A 292 35.29 -10.75 -62.28
C VAL A 292 36.59 -10.95 -63.07
N GLU A 293 37.37 -9.90 -63.31
CA GLU A 293 38.68 -9.98 -63.97
C GLU A 293 39.74 -10.76 -63.16
N ALA A 294 39.63 -10.77 -61.84
CA ALA A 294 40.62 -11.42 -60.97
C ALA A 294 40.37 -12.93 -60.76
N ALA A 295 39.20 -13.43 -61.15
CA ALA A 295 38.77 -14.78 -60.86
C ALA A 295 39.43 -15.81 -61.78
N SER A 296 40.19 -16.75 -61.20
CA SER A 296 40.97 -17.77 -61.94
C SER A 296 40.13 -18.92 -62.50
N ASP A 297 38.92 -19.09 -62.02
CA ASP A 297 37.94 -20.12 -62.40
C ASP A 297 36.67 -19.52 -63.04
N SER A 298 36.72 -18.22 -63.41
CA SER A 298 35.62 -17.56 -64.10
C SER A 298 35.51 -18.02 -65.55
N ASN A 299 34.28 -18.37 -65.93
CA ASN A 299 33.84 -18.72 -67.27
C ASN A 299 33.36 -17.49 -68.08
N VAL A 300 33.65 -16.28 -67.60
CA VAL A 300 33.41 -15.01 -68.29
C VAL A 300 34.68 -14.59 -69.03
N PHE A 301 34.57 -14.18 -70.30
CA PHE A 301 35.70 -13.59 -71.03
C PHE A 301 36.19 -12.34 -70.29
N THR A 302 37.49 -12.31 -70.02
CA THR A 302 38.12 -11.11 -69.46
C THR A 302 38.09 -9.95 -70.46
N ASP A 303 38.26 -8.72 -69.99
CA ASP A 303 38.42 -7.53 -70.83
C ASP A 303 39.59 -7.73 -71.82
N ALA A 304 40.64 -8.45 -71.39
CA ALA A 304 41.77 -8.83 -72.24
C ALA A 304 41.37 -9.82 -73.34
N ASP A 305 40.54 -10.82 -73.04
CA ASP A 305 40.03 -11.79 -74.03
C ASP A 305 39.03 -11.14 -74.98
N HIS A 306 38.12 -10.30 -74.48
CA HIS A 306 37.23 -9.50 -75.29
C HIS A 306 38.00 -8.56 -76.22
N THR A 307 39.08 -7.94 -75.76
CA THR A 307 39.97 -7.13 -76.61
C THR A 307 40.58 -7.96 -77.74
N LYS A 308 41.05 -9.18 -77.45
CA LYS A 308 41.59 -10.08 -78.48
C LYS A 308 40.50 -10.54 -79.46
N LEU A 309 39.30 -10.85 -78.97
CA LEU A 309 38.18 -11.33 -79.80
C LEU A 309 37.62 -10.21 -80.69
N ASN A 310 37.52 -8.98 -80.14
CA ASN A 310 37.11 -7.79 -80.89
C ASN A 310 38.10 -7.43 -82.01
N ALA A 311 39.37 -7.85 -81.88
CA ALA A 311 40.38 -7.67 -82.91
C ALA A 311 40.30 -8.71 -84.04
N ILE A 312 39.49 -9.76 -83.90
CA ILE A 312 39.19 -10.66 -85.03
C ILE A 312 38.26 -9.91 -85.99
N GLU A 313 38.62 -9.89 -87.27
CA GLU A 313 37.84 -9.20 -88.31
C GLU A 313 36.38 -9.65 -88.25
N ALA A 314 35.46 -8.68 -88.24
CA ALA A 314 34.04 -8.97 -88.22
C ALA A 314 33.68 -9.91 -89.40
N SER A 315 33.11 -11.07 -89.07
CA SER A 315 32.69 -12.11 -90.03
C SER A 315 33.80 -12.87 -90.74
N ALA A 316 34.99 -13.00 -90.13
CA ALA A 316 36.09 -13.84 -90.64
C ALA A 316 35.61 -15.13 -91.35
N THR A 317 35.65 -15.13 -92.70
CA THR A 317 35.72 -16.26 -93.67
C THR A 317 36.34 -15.70 -94.98
N ALA A 318 37.03 -16.43 -95.89
CA ALA A 318 37.27 -17.87 -96.10
C ALA A 318 38.72 -18.14 -96.61
N ASP A 319 39.10 -19.42 -96.76
CA ASP A 319 40.41 -19.89 -97.24
C ASP A 319 40.90 -19.16 -98.51
N GLN A 320 42.20 -18.86 -98.55
CA GLN A 320 42.86 -18.17 -99.67
C GLN A 320 42.53 -18.86 -101.01
N THR A 321 42.16 -18.09 -102.02
CA THR A 321 41.81 -18.62 -103.33
C THR A 321 43.02 -19.26 -104.01
N ALA A 322 42.77 -20.19 -104.94
CA ALA A 322 43.85 -20.86 -105.69
C ALA A 322 44.77 -19.88 -106.43
N ALA A 323 44.32 -18.66 -106.78
CA ALA A 323 45.15 -17.61 -107.37
C ALA A 323 46.08 -16.94 -106.34
N GLU A 324 45.61 -16.75 -105.11
CA GLU A 324 46.40 -16.24 -103.99
C GLU A 324 47.43 -17.30 -103.55
N ILE A 325 47.02 -18.57 -103.54
CA ILE A 325 47.93 -19.70 -103.30
C ILE A 325 48.94 -19.86 -104.44
N LEU A 326 48.54 -19.72 -105.71
CA LEU A 326 49.45 -19.76 -106.87
C LEU A 326 50.52 -18.65 -106.79
N THR A 327 50.14 -17.47 -106.32
CA THR A 327 51.07 -16.35 -106.10
C THR A 327 52.08 -16.70 -105.00
N LEU A 328 51.64 -17.35 -103.92
CA LEU A 328 52.51 -17.85 -102.83
C LEU A 328 53.39 -19.05 -103.25
N ILE A 329 52.92 -19.92 -104.15
CA ILE A 329 53.67 -21.08 -104.64
C ILE A 329 54.75 -20.67 -105.65
N LYS A 330 54.46 -19.70 -106.52
CA LYS A 330 55.45 -19.13 -107.46
C LYS A 330 56.68 -18.58 -106.74
N THR A 331 56.54 -18.14 -105.49
CA THR A 331 57.66 -17.68 -104.66
C THR A 331 58.50 -18.81 -104.03
N VAL A 332 58.03 -20.06 -104.03
CA VAL A 332 58.73 -21.23 -103.44
C VAL A 332 59.46 -22.09 -104.48
N ASP A 333 59.00 -22.15 -105.73
CA ASP A 333 59.53 -23.03 -106.81
C ASP A 333 60.87 -22.57 -107.43
N GLY A 334 61.35 -21.36 -107.15
CA GLY A 334 62.61 -20.87 -107.74
C GLY A 334 62.52 -20.57 -109.24
N ALA A 335 63.64 -20.26 -109.89
CA ALA A 335 63.67 -19.40 -111.08
C ALA A 335 62.84 -19.90 -112.30
N ALA A 336 61.68 -19.25 -112.47
CA ALA A 336 60.78 -19.15 -113.63
C ALA A 336 59.67 -20.20 -113.82
N SER A 337 58.86 -20.41 -112.77
CA SER A 337 57.50 -20.99 -112.76
C SER A 337 56.43 -20.22 -113.60
N GLY A 338 56.84 -19.78 -114.79
CA GLY A 338 56.20 -20.11 -116.07
C GLY A 338 56.67 -21.47 -116.63
N LEU A 339 57.04 -22.39 -115.72
CA LEU A 339 56.67 -23.81 -115.58
C LEU A 339 57.01 -24.83 -116.69
N ASP A 340 57.62 -24.49 -117.84
CA ASP A 340 57.98 -25.50 -118.85
C ASP A 340 59.13 -25.16 -119.82
N ALA A 341 60.32 -25.69 -119.52
CA ALA A 341 61.24 -26.40 -120.44
C ALA A 341 62.52 -26.75 -119.67
N ASP A 342 62.50 -27.83 -118.90
CA ASP A 342 63.73 -28.38 -118.33
C ASP A 342 64.62 -28.93 -119.46
N LEU A 343 65.91 -28.57 -119.40
CA LEU A 343 66.91 -28.94 -120.39
C LEU A 343 67.04 -30.46 -120.48
N LEU A 344 67.00 -31.04 -121.69
CA LEU A 344 67.45 -32.43 -121.86
C LEU A 344 68.97 -32.46 -121.79
N ASP A 345 69.52 -33.07 -120.74
CA ASP A 345 70.97 -33.17 -120.47
C ASP A 345 71.71 -31.81 -120.47
N GLY A 346 71.05 -30.77 -119.95
CA GLY A 346 71.69 -29.47 -119.72
C GLY A 346 71.95 -28.64 -120.98
N GLN A 347 71.35 -28.98 -122.12
CA GLN A 347 71.52 -28.25 -123.38
C GLN A 347 70.19 -27.76 -123.96
N THR A 348 70.24 -26.61 -124.64
CA THR A 348 69.08 -26.03 -125.34
C THR A 348 68.84 -26.74 -126.69
N GLY A 349 67.61 -26.70 -127.20
CA GLY A 349 67.22 -27.38 -128.46
C GLY A 349 68.06 -27.02 -129.70
N THR A 350 68.83 -25.93 -129.65
CA THR A 350 69.81 -25.54 -130.68
C THR A 350 71.07 -26.42 -130.72
N HIS A 351 71.35 -27.20 -129.67
CA HIS A 351 72.52 -28.09 -129.57
C HIS A 351 72.43 -29.31 -130.50
N TYR A 352 71.23 -29.74 -130.89
CA TYR A 352 71.02 -30.95 -131.72
C TYR A 352 70.89 -30.67 -133.23
N ARG A 353 71.31 -29.48 -133.72
CA ARG A 353 71.38 -29.22 -135.17
C ARG A 353 72.57 -29.99 -135.76
N VAL A 354 72.37 -30.71 -136.87
CA VAL A 354 73.41 -31.48 -137.58
C VAL A 354 73.89 -30.67 -138.79
N ASP A 355 75.21 -30.50 -138.93
CA ASP A 355 75.81 -29.71 -140.00
C ASP A 355 75.65 -30.38 -141.39
N ILE A 356 75.22 -29.63 -142.41
CA ILE A 356 75.04 -30.07 -143.80
C ILE A 356 76.15 -29.47 -144.69
N TYR A 357 76.86 -30.30 -145.45
CA TYR A 357 77.95 -29.88 -146.35
C TYR A 357 77.58 -30.02 -147.82
N ASN A 358 78.12 -29.13 -148.68
CA ASN A 358 78.00 -29.27 -150.13
C ASN A 358 79.07 -30.19 -150.73
N ALA A 359 78.89 -30.58 -152.00
CA ALA A 359 79.77 -31.52 -152.70
C ALA A 359 81.23 -31.02 -152.95
N ALA A 360 81.53 -29.76 -152.64
CA ALA A 360 82.90 -29.21 -152.64
C ALA A 360 83.53 -29.14 -151.23
N GLY A 361 82.85 -29.69 -150.21
CA GLY A 361 83.33 -29.78 -148.82
C GLY A 361 83.15 -28.51 -147.98
N SER A 362 82.31 -27.56 -148.40
CA SER A 362 82.00 -26.36 -147.60
C SER A 362 80.68 -26.53 -146.83
N LEU A 363 80.72 -26.14 -145.55
CA LEU A 363 79.63 -26.24 -144.56
C LEU A 363 78.56 -25.18 -144.89
N LEU A 364 77.31 -25.61 -145.09
CA LEU A 364 76.21 -24.71 -145.44
C LEU A 364 75.41 -24.26 -144.20
N ASN A 365 75.47 -25.00 -143.08
CA ASN A 365 75.05 -24.67 -141.70
C ASN A 365 74.86 -25.92 -140.85
#